data_AF-A0A7V5R5U7-F1
#
_entry.id   AF-A0A7V5R5U7-F1
#
_cell.length_a   1.000
_cell.length_b   1.000
_cell.length_c   1.000
_cell.angle_alpha   90.00
_cell.angle_beta   90.00
_cell.angle_gamma   90.00
#
_symmetry.space_group_name_H-M   'P 1'
#
loop_
_entity.id
_entity.type
_entity.pdbx_description
1 polymer ?
#
loop_
_entity_poly.entity_id
_entity_poly.type
_entity_poly.pdbx_seq_one_letter_code
_entity_poly.pdbx_strand_id
1 'polypeptide(L)'
;MAASRYAPGAEIELYPHTRALVDAFVAGTANVIVVPIYNTREGENKPYFRLFEKIKSGCWIDNIVLPVHISLGALQAGESVKDLHTLIGNQRVFKQCEEYIVNYFPEVTLMGVNNVEEAVGNIEAKNGAGVGALAGEQLLTELGLHILERDVAPHNRTRYAVLGPELAVPTGYDATVLITEPLDDRVGMLVDILGEFTRRGINILDMRSENDIKTQKLQVYIEVEGHIQDDVITKAVRCIEDRVIQQPGCLRLLGSFPRVDMRTKFIKSFGFIGTGAMSGWFADRLENEGYRVLLTGRSTELRPDEMIKQVDVLVICVPISATVNTIEQYAPLLADGQALVLLAGEAETTVESALAVTSSGVEVMLVHNLWGPQAAVMKDKNAIVVRTPRSGRFCAEFEAFLYKHGADIYHDSPEKHDLLMGIGQKLPTIISVALAMTLDMNGITAEDIAGHCTLTSLYPILAMARVHAQNARTYAEIMATSGESRKIVHDFSENLLKVIGKADAAEIKNLAQLIDCNVEHLTDEFIQARMEQAKAVDEVLGRMI
;
A
#
# COMPACT_ATOMS: atom_id res chain seq x y z
N MET A 1 -10.73 30.16 0.72
CA MET A 1 -11.06 28.87 1.37
C MET A 1 -9.81 28.10 1.80
N ALA A 2 -8.97 27.58 0.89
CA ALA A 2 -7.80 26.79 1.27
C ALA A 2 -6.83 27.58 2.17
N ALA A 3 -6.47 28.80 1.79
CA ALA A 3 -5.67 29.71 2.62
C ALA A 3 -6.29 29.95 4.01
N SER A 4 -7.60 30.21 4.07
CA SER A 4 -8.33 30.41 5.33
C SER A 4 -8.34 29.17 6.22
N ARG A 5 -8.38 27.96 5.64
CA ARG A 5 -8.30 26.70 6.39
C ARG A 5 -6.90 26.46 6.94
N TYR A 6 -5.87 26.84 6.20
CA TYR A 6 -4.47 26.74 6.63
C TYR A 6 -4.18 27.66 7.82
N ALA A 7 -4.50 28.94 7.64
CA ALA A 7 -4.16 30.00 8.57
C ALA A 7 -5.38 30.90 8.76
N PRO A 8 -6.32 30.54 9.65
CA PRO A 8 -7.57 31.28 9.85
C PRO A 8 -7.40 32.74 10.27
N GLY A 9 -6.26 33.07 10.91
CA GLY A 9 -5.93 34.42 11.37
C GLY A 9 -4.99 35.21 10.45
N ALA A 10 -4.61 34.67 9.30
CA ALA A 10 -3.72 35.36 8.36
C ALA A 10 -4.46 36.38 7.50
N GLU A 11 -3.75 37.42 7.07
CA GLU A 11 -4.21 38.31 6.01
C GLU A 11 -4.16 37.55 4.67
N ILE A 12 -5.30 37.53 3.96
CA ILE A 12 -5.43 36.79 2.70
C ILE A 12 -5.46 37.78 1.55
N GLU A 13 -4.41 37.74 0.74
CA GLU A 13 -4.33 38.45 -0.53
C GLU A 13 -4.64 37.51 -1.70
N LEU A 14 -5.41 38.01 -2.67
CA LEU A 14 -5.74 37.29 -3.89
C LEU A 14 -4.94 37.84 -5.06
N TYR A 15 -4.43 36.94 -5.90
CA TYR A 15 -3.67 37.27 -7.09
C TYR A 15 -4.40 36.77 -8.34
N PRO A 16 -4.36 37.50 -9.47
CA PRO A 16 -5.16 37.21 -10.65
C PRO A 16 -4.73 35.93 -11.39
N HIS A 17 -3.48 35.51 -11.24
CA HIS A 17 -2.95 34.28 -11.83
C HIS A 17 -1.79 33.73 -11.02
N THR A 18 -1.54 32.42 -11.14
CA THR A 18 -0.53 31.71 -10.34
C THR A 18 0.87 32.30 -10.49
N ARG A 19 1.21 32.86 -11.65
CA ARG A 19 2.50 33.53 -11.84
C ARG A 19 2.67 34.74 -10.91
N ALA A 20 1.64 35.58 -10.74
CA ALA A 20 1.71 36.74 -9.86
C ALA A 20 1.80 36.30 -8.39
N LEU A 21 1.09 35.23 -8.03
CA LEU A 21 1.17 34.61 -6.70
C LEU A 21 2.60 34.14 -6.38
N VAL A 22 3.25 33.43 -7.32
CA VAL A 22 4.64 32.99 -7.15
C VAL A 22 5.62 34.16 -7.12
N ASP A 23 5.42 35.16 -7.97
CA ASP A 23 6.30 36.34 -7.99
C ASP A 23 6.19 37.13 -6.67
N ALA A 24 4.99 37.24 -6.08
CA ALA A 24 4.78 37.83 -4.75
C ALA A 24 5.47 37.04 -3.61
N PHE A 25 5.42 35.70 -3.68
CA PHE A 25 6.12 34.83 -2.73
C PHE A 25 7.64 35.00 -2.82
N VAL A 26 8.18 34.97 -4.05
CA VAL A 26 9.62 35.15 -4.28
C VAL A 26 10.08 36.57 -3.89
N ALA A 27 9.25 37.58 -4.07
CA ALA A 27 9.52 38.95 -3.63
C ALA A 27 9.39 39.15 -2.11
N GLY A 28 8.84 38.17 -1.38
CA GLY A 28 8.59 38.24 0.06
C GLY A 28 7.41 39.13 0.45
N THR A 29 6.58 39.57 -0.50
CA THR A 29 5.34 40.31 -0.20
C THR A 29 4.24 39.38 0.33
N ALA A 30 4.27 38.11 -0.07
CA ALA A 30 3.47 37.05 0.54
C ALA A 30 4.39 36.06 1.27
N ASN A 31 4.18 35.85 2.58
CA ASN A 31 5.01 34.93 3.37
C ASN A 31 4.75 33.46 3.05
N VAL A 32 3.52 33.13 2.68
CA VAL A 32 3.05 31.79 2.35
C VAL A 32 2.11 31.88 1.18
N ILE A 33 2.18 30.93 0.26
CA ILE A 33 1.22 30.82 -0.83
C ILE A 33 0.57 29.44 -0.87
N VAL A 34 -0.69 29.41 -1.31
CA VAL A 34 -1.49 28.19 -1.45
C VAL A 34 -1.85 28.00 -2.90
N VAL A 35 -1.35 26.92 -3.51
CA VAL A 35 -1.47 26.66 -4.95
C VAL A 35 -2.19 25.34 -5.18
N PRO A 36 -3.28 25.29 -5.97
CA PRO A 36 -3.89 24.03 -6.36
C PRO A 36 -2.91 23.27 -7.27
N ILE A 37 -2.63 22.01 -6.95
CA ILE A 37 -1.65 21.19 -7.68
C ILE A 37 -2.27 19.95 -8.33
N TYR A 38 -3.35 19.43 -7.76
CA TYR A 38 -4.04 18.24 -8.25
C TYR A 38 -5.53 18.31 -7.95
N ASN A 39 -6.35 17.81 -8.87
CA ASN A 39 -7.78 17.60 -8.66
C ASN A 39 -8.17 16.20 -9.14
N THR A 40 -9.03 15.50 -8.39
CA THR A 40 -9.41 14.10 -8.68
C THR A 40 -10.19 13.93 -9.98
N ARG A 41 -10.86 15.00 -10.47
CA ARG A 41 -11.63 14.99 -11.73
C ARG A 41 -10.87 15.61 -12.91
N GLU A 42 -10.06 16.64 -12.70
CA GLU A 42 -9.26 17.25 -13.78
C GLU A 42 -7.93 16.54 -14.05
N GLY A 43 -7.44 15.76 -13.07
CA GLY A 43 -6.07 15.30 -13.00
C GLY A 43 -5.10 16.42 -12.58
N GLU A 44 -3.82 16.21 -12.87
CA GLU A 44 -2.79 17.23 -12.63
C GLU A 44 -2.69 18.21 -13.79
N ASN A 45 -2.29 19.44 -13.49
CA ASN A 45 -2.28 20.54 -14.45
C ASN A 45 -0.84 21.00 -14.70
N LYS A 46 -0.31 20.62 -15.87
CA LYS A 46 1.07 20.86 -16.35
C LYS A 46 1.65 22.25 -16.02
N PRO A 47 0.92 23.36 -16.20
CA PRO A 47 1.33 24.69 -15.76
C PRO A 47 1.91 24.78 -14.34
N TYR A 48 1.35 24.06 -13.35
CA TYR A 48 1.81 24.14 -11.96
C TYR A 48 3.22 23.57 -11.77
N PHE A 49 3.59 22.53 -12.51
CA PHE A 49 4.94 21.95 -12.41
C PHE A 49 6.02 22.91 -12.93
N ARG A 50 5.74 23.57 -14.05
CA ARG A 50 6.64 24.63 -14.58
C ARG A 50 6.74 25.85 -13.67
N LEU A 51 5.79 26.03 -12.73
CA LEU A 51 5.90 27.10 -11.72
C LEU A 51 6.91 26.73 -10.63
N PHE A 52 7.01 25.45 -10.23
CA PHE A 52 8.02 25.00 -9.25
C PHE A 52 9.46 25.14 -9.76
N GLU A 53 9.70 25.13 -11.08
CA GLU A 53 10.99 25.51 -11.66
C GLU A 53 11.37 26.96 -11.37
N LYS A 54 10.38 27.86 -11.29
CA LYS A 54 10.62 29.30 -11.09
C LYS A 54 10.79 29.67 -9.62
N ILE A 55 10.35 28.79 -8.71
CA ILE A 55 10.56 28.93 -7.27
C ILE A 55 12.02 28.55 -6.98
N LYS A 56 12.90 29.57 -6.97
CA LYS A 56 14.33 29.43 -6.63
C LYS A 56 14.58 29.47 -5.13
N SER A 57 13.62 29.96 -4.36
CA SER A 57 13.68 30.12 -2.91
C SER A 57 12.32 29.78 -2.30
N GLY A 58 12.35 29.10 -1.16
CA GLY A 58 11.17 28.55 -0.49
C GLY A 58 10.99 27.05 -0.75
N CYS A 59 10.19 26.42 0.11
CA CYS A 59 9.93 25.00 0.12
C CYS A 59 8.43 24.75 0.16
N TRP A 60 8.02 23.62 -0.40
CA TRP A 60 6.72 23.04 -0.10
C TRP A 60 6.74 22.53 1.33
N ILE A 61 5.83 23.04 2.17
CA ILE A 61 5.82 22.81 3.62
C ILE A 61 4.58 22.07 4.12
N ASP A 62 3.47 22.11 3.38
CA ASP A 62 2.23 21.44 3.81
C ASP A 62 1.26 21.20 2.65
N ASN A 63 0.18 20.46 2.91
CA ASN A 63 -0.88 20.15 1.98
C ASN A 63 -2.26 20.41 2.57
N ILE A 64 -3.17 20.88 1.71
CA ILE A 64 -4.58 21.03 2.09
C ILE A 64 -5.42 20.31 1.05
N VAL A 65 -6.28 19.40 1.50
CA VAL A 65 -7.26 18.75 0.63
C VAL A 65 -8.64 19.32 0.96
N LEU A 66 -9.28 19.90 -0.04
CA LEU A 66 -10.66 20.39 0.06
C LEU A 66 -11.57 19.58 -0.86
N PRO A 67 -12.74 19.12 -0.37
CA PRO A 67 -13.78 18.65 -1.26
C PRO A 67 -14.30 19.81 -2.12
N VAL A 68 -14.69 19.49 -3.35
CA VAL A 68 -15.29 20.43 -4.28
C VAL A 68 -16.69 19.93 -4.59
N HIS A 69 -17.69 20.65 -4.12
CA HIS A 69 -19.10 20.34 -4.40
C HIS A 69 -19.57 21.25 -5.53
N ILE A 70 -19.93 20.64 -6.65
CA ILE A 70 -20.52 21.33 -7.79
C ILE A 70 -21.98 20.90 -7.89
N SER A 71 -22.85 21.88 -8.09
CA SER A 71 -24.28 21.67 -8.26
C SER A 71 -24.71 22.26 -9.60
N LEU A 72 -25.88 21.82 -10.05
CA LEU A 72 -26.57 22.36 -11.22
C LEU A 72 -27.70 23.27 -10.75
N GLY A 73 -27.68 24.53 -11.18
CA GLY A 73 -28.77 25.49 -10.97
C GLY A 73 -29.43 25.89 -12.28
N ALA A 74 -30.74 26.14 -12.26
CA ALA A 74 -31.49 26.73 -13.36
C ALA A 74 -31.77 28.21 -13.10
N LEU A 75 -31.76 29.03 -14.16
CA LEU A 75 -32.08 30.45 -14.06
C LEU A 75 -33.59 30.69 -13.86
N GLN A 76 -34.46 29.82 -14.39
CA GLN A 76 -35.91 29.97 -14.19
C GLN A 76 -36.49 28.94 -13.21
N ALA A 77 -37.45 29.41 -12.41
CA ALA A 77 -38.22 28.55 -11.52
C ALA A 77 -39.08 27.56 -12.33
N GLY A 78 -39.07 26.29 -11.91
CA GLY A 78 -39.91 25.24 -12.51
C GLY A 78 -39.31 24.53 -13.72
N GLU A 79 -38.11 24.93 -14.16
CA GLU A 79 -37.34 24.15 -15.14
C GLU A 79 -36.84 22.84 -14.54
N SER A 80 -36.77 21.82 -15.38
CA SER A 80 -36.13 20.55 -15.09
C SER A 80 -34.81 20.43 -15.86
N VAL A 81 -34.01 19.43 -15.50
CA VAL A 81 -32.75 19.09 -16.19
C VAL A 81 -32.96 18.98 -17.71
N LYS A 82 -34.12 18.48 -18.16
CA LYS A 82 -34.42 18.27 -19.59
C LYS A 82 -34.73 19.56 -20.36
N ASP A 83 -35.06 20.64 -19.65
CA ASP A 83 -35.45 21.91 -20.26
C ASP A 83 -34.23 22.79 -20.60
N LEU A 84 -33.05 22.44 -20.06
CA LEU A 84 -31.83 23.21 -20.26
C LEU A 84 -31.15 22.88 -21.59
N HIS A 85 -30.91 23.90 -22.41
CA HIS A 85 -30.15 23.82 -23.66
C HIS A 85 -28.80 24.53 -23.61
N THR A 86 -28.54 25.34 -22.57
CA THR A 86 -27.27 26.03 -22.35
C THR A 86 -26.82 25.88 -20.91
N LEU A 87 -25.55 25.51 -20.68
CA LEU A 87 -24.93 25.54 -19.36
C LEU A 87 -23.83 26.60 -19.31
N ILE A 88 -23.89 27.46 -18.29
CA ILE A 88 -22.86 28.45 -17.96
C ILE A 88 -21.91 27.84 -16.93
N GLY A 89 -20.61 28.06 -17.13
CA GLY A 89 -19.60 27.61 -16.18
C GLY A 89 -18.22 28.04 -16.63
N ASN A 90 -17.25 27.93 -15.74
CA ASN A 90 -15.86 28.08 -16.14
C ASN A 90 -15.32 26.78 -16.75
N GLN A 91 -14.25 26.86 -17.54
CA GLN A 91 -13.67 25.69 -18.22
C GLN A 91 -13.27 24.56 -17.25
N ARG A 92 -12.83 24.92 -16.04
CA ARG A 92 -12.45 23.96 -15.00
C ARG A 92 -13.64 23.16 -14.49
N VAL A 93 -14.74 23.84 -14.17
CA VAL A 93 -15.99 23.22 -13.73
C VAL A 93 -16.54 22.27 -14.79
N PHE A 94 -16.54 22.66 -16.06
CA PHE A 94 -16.97 21.76 -17.14
C PHE A 94 -16.09 20.51 -17.22
N LYS A 95 -14.76 20.65 -17.13
CA LYS A 95 -13.87 19.51 -17.10
C LYS A 95 -14.14 18.59 -15.90
N GLN A 96 -14.42 19.16 -14.73
CA GLN A 96 -14.74 18.38 -13.53
C GLN A 96 -16.10 17.66 -13.61
N CYS A 97 -17.04 18.18 -14.41
CA CYS A 97 -18.39 17.65 -14.59
C CYS A 97 -18.57 16.90 -15.92
N GLU A 98 -17.49 16.61 -16.65
CA GLU A 98 -17.55 16.07 -18.02
C GLU A 98 -18.40 14.80 -18.09
N GLU A 99 -18.19 13.84 -17.17
CA GLU A 99 -18.97 12.60 -17.08
C GLU A 99 -20.48 12.86 -16.94
N TYR A 100 -20.84 13.79 -16.06
CA TYR A 100 -22.24 14.16 -15.83
C TYR A 100 -22.84 14.87 -17.05
N ILE A 101 -22.12 15.80 -17.64
CA ILE A 101 -22.56 16.52 -18.85
C ILE A 101 -22.78 15.54 -20.00
N VAL A 102 -21.86 14.60 -20.23
CA VAL A 102 -21.98 13.60 -21.31
C VAL A 102 -23.20 12.70 -21.09
N ASN A 103 -23.48 12.30 -19.85
CA ASN A 103 -24.56 11.37 -19.55
C ASN A 103 -25.95 12.01 -19.57
N TYR A 104 -26.08 13.26 -19.12
CA TYR A 104 -27.38 13.93 -18.94
C TYR A 104 -27.65 15.04 -19.96
N PHE A 105 -26.61 15.57 -20.60
CA PHE A 105 -26.65 16.75 -21.47
C PHE A 105 -25.86 16.58 -22.78
N PRO A 106 -26.12 15.52 -23.58
CA PRO A 106 -25.30 15.21 -24.75
C PRO A 106 -25.32 16.29 -25.85
N GLU A 107 -26.37 17.11 -25.91
CA GLU A 107 -26.57 18.14 -26.95
C GLU A 107 -26.50 19.58 -26.40
N VAL A 108 -26.13 19.76 -25.13
CA VAL A 108 -26.18 21.08 -24.49
C VAL A 108 -25.07 22.00 -24.99
N THR A 109 -25.36 23.30 -25.08
CA THR A 109 -24.33 24.30 -25.37
C THR A 109 -23.58 24.66 -24.09
N LEU A 110 -22.26 24.42 -24.07
CA LEU A 110 -21.39 24.82 -22.96
C LEU A 110 -20.85 26.25 -23.18
N MET A 111 -21.30 27.19 -22.34
CA MET A 111 -20.85 28.58 -22.34
C MET A 111 -19.74 28.79 -21.30
N GLY A 112 -18.49 28.70 -21.77
CA GLY A 112 -17.29 28.92 -20.95
C GLY A 112 -17.08 30.40 -20.60
N VAL A 113 -17.09 30.73 -19.31
CA VAL A 113 -16.93 32.12 -18.82
C VAL A 113 -15.86 32.22 -17.72
N ASN A 114 -15.26 33.41 -17.58
CA ASN A 114 -14.30 33.70 -16.51
C ASN A 114 -15.00 34.13 -15.21
N ASN A 115 -16.14 34.83 -15.33
CA ASN A 115 -16.98 35.25 -14.20
C ASN A 115 -18.40 34.75 -14.43
N VAL A 116 -18.83 33.78 -13.61
CA VAL A 116 -20.17 33.17 -13.70
C VAL A 116 -21.24 34.18 -13.27
N GLU A 117 -20.98 35.01 -12.27
CA GLU A 117 -21.93 36.01 -11.75
C GLU A 117 -22.32 37.02 -12.82
N GLU A 118 -21.31 37.58 -13.51
CA GLU A 118 -21.52 38.56 -14.58
C GLU A 118 -22.26 37.93 -15.78
N ALA A 119 -21.92 36.69 -16.14
CA ALA A 119 -22.56 35.98 -17.24
C ALA A 119 -24.04 35.68 -16.95
N VAL A 120 -24.34 35.22 -15.74
CA VAL A 120 -25.71 34.95 -15.28
C VAL A 120 -26.53 36.24 -15.29
N GLY A 121 -26.05 37.32 -14.69
CA GLY A 121 -26.78 38.60 -14.64
C GLY A 121 -27.08 39.20 -16.01
N ASN A 122 -26.16 39.05 -16.98
CA ASN A 122 -26.36 39.51 -18.35
C ASN A 122 -27.43 38.71 -19.12
N ILE A 123 -27.57 37.42 -18.84
CA ILE A 123 -28.53 36.52 -19.51
C ILE A 123 -29.91 36.64 -18.89
N GLU A 124 -29.98 36.76 -17.57
CA GLU A 124 -31.24 37.00 -16.85
C GLU A 124 -31.98 38.23 -17.41
N ALA A 125 -31.24 39.32 -17.69
CA ALA A 125 -31.76 40.54 -18.31
C ALA A 125 -32.35 40.35 -19.73
N LYS A 126 -32.10 39.21 -20.39
CA LYS A 126 -32.49 38.92 -21.78
C LYS A 126 -33.46 37.74 -21.93
N ASN A 127 -34.09 37.30 -20.82
CA ASN A 127 -34.91 36.09 -20.70
C ASN A 127 -34.07 34.80 -20.72
N GLY A 128 -33.69 34.33 -19.52
CA GLY A 128 -32.80 33.18 -19.29
C GLY A 128 -33.47 31.79 -19.33
N ALA A 129 -34.55 31.62 -20.08
CA ALA A 129 -35.20 30.31 -20.25
C ALA A 129 -34.24 29.30 -20.92
N GLY A 130 -34.25 28.06 -20.44
CA GLY A 130 -33.42 26.95 -20.89
C GLY A 130 -31.93 27.10 -20.54
N VAL A 131 -31.59 28.00 -19.61
CA VAL A 131 -30.20 28.25 -19.20
C VAL A 131 -29.96 27.79 -17.78
N GLY A 132 -28.98 26.92 -17.61
CA GLY A 132 -28.47 26.51 -16.31
C GLY A 132 -27.05 26.99 -16.06
N ALA A 133 -26.58 26.85 -14.83
CA ALA A 133 -25.19 27.09 -14.45
C ALA A 133 -24.66 25.94 -13.59
N LEU A 134 -23.38 25.61 -13.80
CA LEU A 134 -22.62 24.70 -12.97
C LEU A 134 -21.66 25.53 -12.11
N ALA A 135 -21.84 25.47 -10.79
CA ALA A 135 -20.97 26.13 -9.82
C ALA A 135 -21.16 25.53 -8.42
N GLY A 136 -20.42 26.06 -7.44
CA GLY A 136 -20.69 25.73 -6.04
C GLY A 136 -22.10 26.18 -5.62
N GLU A 137 -22.79 25.38 -4.81
CA GLU A 137 -24.19 25.62 -4.40
C GLU A 137 -24.40 27.00 -3.77
N GLN A 138 -23.42 27.47 -2.98
CA GLN A 138 -23.48 28.79 -2.37
C GLN A 138 -23.57 29.91 -3.43
N LEU A 139 -22.72 29.85 -4.46
CA LEU A 139 -22.71 30.84 -5.54
C LEU A 139 -24.02 30.82 -6.34
N LEU A 140 -24.52 29.61 -6.66
CA LEU A 140 -25.80 29.46 -7.36
C LEU A 140 -26.95 30.08 -6.55
N THR A 141 -26.94 29.86 -5.22
CA THR A 141 -27.95 30.40 -4.31
C THR A 141 -27.86 31.92 -4.18
N GLU A 142 -26.64 32.48 -4.09
CA GLU A 142 -26.39 33.93 -4.05
C GLU A 142 -26.85 34.63 -5.32
N LEU A 143 -26.76 33.95 -6.47
CA LEU A 143 -27.25 34.41 -7.77
C LEU A 143 -28.75 34.15 -7.99
N GLY A 144 -29.45 33.57 -7.02
CA GLY A 144 -30.89 33.31 -7.10
C GLY A 144 -31.30 32.13 -7.99
N LEU A 145 -30.36 31.28 -8.41
CA LEU A 145 -30.65 30.11 -9.24
C LEU A 145 -31.35 29.01 -8.41
N HIS A 146 -32.24 28.29 -9.09
CA HIS A 146 -32.94 27.14 -8.51
C HIS A 146 -32.08 25.88 -8.64
N ILE A 147 -31.65 25.32 -7.52
CA ILE A 147 -30.85 24.08 -7.52
C ILE A 147 -31.69 22.91 -8.04
N LEU A 148 -31.27 22.34 -9.16
CA LEU A 148 -31.88 21.15 -9.75
C LEU A 148 -31.24 19.87 -9.21
N GLU A 149 -29.91 19.82 -9.20
CA GLU A 149 -29.15 18.67 -8.74
C GLU A 149 -27.92 19.12 -7.93
N ARG A 150 -27.57 18.32 -6.93
CA ARG A 150 -26.42 18.54 -6.04
C ARG A 150 -25.36 17.50 -6.29
N ASP A 151 -24.11 17.89 -6.05
CA ASP A 151 -22.94 17.01 -6.12
C ASP A 151 -22.83 16.27 -7.47
N VAL A 152 -23.01 17.01 -8.58
CA VAL A 152 -22.96 16.46 -9.94
C VAL A 152 -21.55 16.01 -10.36
N ALA A 153 -20.56 16.26 -9.52
CA ALA A 153 -19.20 15.73 -9.62
C ALA A 153 -18.80 15.07 -8.28
N PRO A 154 -19.33 13.88 -7.95
CA PRO A 154 -19.07 13.25 -6.67
C PRO A 154 -17.58 12.85 -6.53
N HIS A 155 -17.11 12.67 -5.30
CA HIS A 155 -15.70 12.34 -4.99
C HIS A 155 -14.67 13.36 -5.51
N ASN A 156 -15.10 14.58 -5.83
CA ASN A 156 -14.24 15.64 -6.32
C ASN A 156 -13.49 16.32 -5.17
N ARG A 157 -12.15 16.30 -5.25
CA ARG A 157 -11.26 16.89 -4.25
C ARG A 157 -10.11 17.59 -4.95
N THR A 158 -9.71 18.74 -4.40
CA THR A 158 -8.52 19.46 -4.84
C THR A 158 -7.47 19.43 -3.73
N ARG A 159 -6.26 18.98 -4.09
CA ARG A 159 -5.05 19.08 -3.27
C ARG A 159 -4.35 20.39 -3.58
N TYR A 160 -4.06 21.15 -2.54
CA TYR A 160 -3.32 22.40 -2.59
C TYR A 160 -1.97 22.21 -1.90
N ALA A 161 -0.90 22.66 -2.56
CA ALA A 161 0.42 22.82 -1.96
C ALA A 161 0.47 24.12 -1.17
N VAL A 162 1.06 24.06 0.02
CA VAL A 162 1.42 25.23 0.80
C VAL A 162 2.92 25.43 0.68
N LEU A 163 3.33 26.61 0.22
CA LEU A 163 4.74 26.98 0.04
C LEU A 163 5.11 28.04 1.07
N GLY A 164 6.24 27.82 1.76
CA GLY A 164 6.76 28.70 2.79
C GLY A 164 8.28 28.85 2.68
N PRO A 165 8.88 29.73 3.49
CA PRO A 165 10.29 30.11 3.36
C PRO A 165 11.26 29.01 3.83
N GLU A 166 10.85 28.19 4.79
CA GLU A 166 11.68 27.19 5.46
C GLU A 166 11.14 25.77 5.23
N LEU A 167 11.99 24.76 5.34
CA LEU A 167 11.58 23.36 5.22
C LEU A 167 10.69 22.96 6.42
N ALA A 168 9.70 22.09 6.19
CA ALA A 168 8.90 21.56 7.29
C ALA A 168 9.75 20.66 8.22
N VAL A 169 9.28 20.52 9.45
CA VAL A 169 9.83 19.54 10.39
C VAL A 169 9.27 18.14 10.08
N PRO A 170 10.05 17.06 10.29
CA PRO A 170 9.54 15.70 10.11
C PRO A 170 8.35 15.42 11.02
N THR A 171 7.36 14.73 10.48
CA THR A 171 6.18 14.25 11.21
C THR A 171 6.13 12.73 11.34
N GLY A 172 6.94 12.00 10.55
CA GLY A 172 6.92 10.53 10.46
C GLY A 172 5.90 10.01 9.43
N TYR A 173 4.98 10.86 8.98
CA TYR A 173 4.09 10.57 7.85
C TYR A 173 4.26 11.66 6.79
N ASP A 174 5.44 11.68 6.19
CA ASP A 174 5.87 12.74 5.29
C ASP A 174 5.96 12.27 3.84
N ALA A 175 6.00 13.25 2.94
CA ALA A 175 6.35 13.07 1.55
C ALA A 175 7.49 14.04 1.19
N THR A 176 8.36 13.59 0.29
CA THR A 176 9.48 14.38 -0.23
C THR A 176 9.33 14.53 -1.73
N VAL A 177 9.46 15.76 -2.20
CA VAL A 177 9.36 16.10 -3.61
C VAL A 177 10.72 16.54 -4.15
N LEU A 178 11.14 15.87 -5.21
CA LEU A 178 12.39 16.11 -5.92
C LEU A 178 12.11 16.42 -7.38
N ILE A 179 12.92 17.29 -7.97
CA ILE A 179 12.96 17.50 -9.42
C ILE A 179 14.40 17.37 -9.91
N THR A 180 14.60 16.64 -11.00
CA THR A 180 15.91 16.53 -11.63
C THR A 180 16.24 17.83 -12.37
N GLU A 181 17.51 18.10 -12.59
CA GLU A 181 17.92 18.91 -13.74
C GLU A 181 17.59 18.18 -15.06
N PRO A 182 17.56 18.88 -16.20
CA PRO A 182 17.36 18.24 -17.50
C PRO A 182 18.44 17.18 -17.76
N LEU A 183 18.03 15.92 -17.80
CA LEU A 183 18.87 14.73 -17.80
C LEU A 183 19.50 14.47 -19.17
N ASP A 184 20.75 14.01 -19.17
CA ASP A 184 21.33 13.38 -20.35
C ASP A 184 20.65 12.04 -20.64
N ASP A 185 20.40 11.78 -21.93
CA ASP A 185 19.72 10.57 -22.34
C ASP A 185 20.62 9.33 -22.18
N ARG A 186 20.10 8.31 -21.50
CA ARG A 186 20.74 7.02 -21.30
C ARG A 186 19.68 5.93 -21.20
N VAL A 187 19.91 4.82 -21.88
CA VAL A 187 19.06 3.63 -21.76
C VAL A 187 18.94 3.23 -20.28
N GLY A 188 17.70 3.07 -19.82
CA GLY A 188 17.40 2.64 -18.45
C GLY A 188 17.44 3.75 -17.39
N MET A 189 17.79 4.99 -17.72
CA MET A 189 17.93 6.08 -16.73
C MET A 189 16.73 6.19 -15.78
N LEU A 190 15.51 6.24 -16.33
CA LEU A 190 14.30 6.32 -15.51
C LEU A 190 14.09 5.06 -14.66
N VAL A 191 14.30 3.87 -15.23
CA VAL A 191 14.16 2.60 -14.50
C VAL A 191 15.14 2.52 -13.33
N ASP A 192 16.38 2.97 -13.53
CA ASP A 192 17.41 2.99 -12.50
C ASP A 192 17.05 3.97 -11.37
N ILE A 193 16.54 5.16 -11.71
CA ILE A 193 16.08 6.16 -10.73
C ILE A 193 14.95 5.58 -9.86
N LEU A 194 13.91 5.01 -10.49
CA LEU A 194 12.77 4.43 -9.75
C LEU A 194 13.17 3.16 -8.97
N GLY A 195 14.14 2.41 -9.49
CA GLY A 195 14.68 1.21 -8.86
C GLY A 195 15.35 1.49 -7.53
N GLU A 196 16.01 2.65 -7.36
CA GLU A 196 16.64 3.03 -6.09
C GLU A 196 15.63 3.23 -4.96
N PHE A 197 14.47 3.81 -5.25
CA PHE A 197 13.39 3.94 -4.27
C PHE A 197 12.81 2.57 -3.92
N THR A 198 12.48 1.77 -4.94
CA THR A 198 11.86 0.46 -4.80
C THR A 198 12.72 -0.52 -3.97
N ARG A 199 14.03 -0.60 -4.23
CA ARG A 199 14.96 -1.48 -3.49
C ARG A 199 15.06 -1.12 -2.01
N ARG A 200 14.76 0.12 -1.65
CA ARG A 200 14.78 0.64 -0.28
C ARG A 200 13.41 0.57 0.40
N GLY A 201 12.38 0.08 -0.30
CA GLY A 201 11.01 0.06 0.20
C GLY A 201 10.38 1.46 0.27
N ILE A 202 10.92 2.43 -0.45
CA ILE A 202 10.34 3.78 -0.55
C ILE A 202 9.28 3.75 -1.63
N ASN A 203 8.04 4.04 -1.27
CA ASN A 203 6.96 4.13 -2.23
C ASN A 203 7.01 5.47 -2.97
N ILE A 204 6.68 5.44 -4.27
CA ILE A 204 6.55 6.63 -5.10
C ILE A 204 5.07 7.02 -5.11
N LEU A 205 4.77 8.22 -4.64
CA LEU A 205 3.40 8.75 -4.51
C LEU A 205 2.92 9.37 -5.82
N ASP A 206 3.82 10.07 -6.50
CA ASP A 206 3.56 10.68 -7.80
C ASP A 206 4.87 10.79 -8.58
N MET A 207 4.76 10.71 -9.91
CA MET A 207 5.89 10.88 -10.81
C MET A 207 5.44 11.48 -12.13
N ARG A 208 6.19 12.47 -12.58
CA ARG A 208 5.98 13.14 -13.86
C ARG A 208 7.28 13.28 -14.61
N SER A 209 7.18 13.15 -15.93
CA SER A 209 8.25 13.53 -16.83
C SER A 209 7.74 14.53 -17.86
N GLU A 210 8.53 15.57 -18.09
CA GLU A 210 8.34 16.55 -19.16
C GLU A 210 9.69 16.77 -19.84
N ASN A 211 9.66 17.28 -21.07
CA ASN A 211 10.87 17.75 -21.73
C ASN A 211 11.07 19.23 -21.39
N ASP A 212 12.28 19.58 -20.94
CA ASP A 212 12.65 20.97 -20.71
C ASP A 212 12.49 21.78 -22.01
N ILE A 213 11.87 22.96 -21.92
CA ILE A 213 11.52 23.77 -23.09
C ILE A 213 12.78 24.19 -23.86
N LYS A 214 13.90 24.44 -23.17
CA LYS A 214 15.12 24.98 -23.79
C LYS A 214 16.02 23.89 -24.37
N THR A 215 16.27 22.84 -23.61
CA THR A 215 17.22 21.77 -23.96
C THR A 215 16.55 20.58 -24.61
N GLN A 216 15.21 20.47 -24.51
CA GLN A 216 14.43 19.30 -24.91
C GLN A 216 14.83 17.99 -24.19
N LYS A 217 15.68 18.09 -23.16
CA LYS A 217 16.09 16.97 -22.32
C LYS A 217 14.98 16.60 -21.34
N LEU A 218 14.97 15.33 -20.96
CA LEU A 218 14.00 14.78 -20.01
C LEU A 218 14.21 15.40 -18.63
N GLN A 219 13.14 15.86 -18.00
CA GLN A 219 13.14 16.28 -16.60
C GLN A 219 12.10 15.47 -15.84
N VAL A 220 12.48 15.00 -14.65
CA VAL A 220 11.64 14.12 -13.84
C VAL A 220 11.33 14.80 -12.52
N TYR A 221 10.05 14.87 -12.21
CA TYR A 221 9.51 15.22 -10.90
C TYR A 221 9.07 13.94 -10.21
N ILE A 222 9.46 13.77 -8.94
CA ILE A 222 9.12 12.59 -8.17
C ILE A 222 8.72 13.02 -6.76
N GLU A 223 7.53 12.59 -6.33
CA GLU A 223 7.07 12.64 -4.95
C GLU A 223 7.19 11.24 -4.35
N VAL A 224 7.90 11.10 -3.24
CA VAL A 224 8.14 9.82 -2.56
C VAL A 224 7.72 9.89 -1.09
N GLU A 225 7.39 8.75 -0.49
CA GLU A 225 7.15 8.65 0.96
C GLU A 225 8.44 8.87 1.75
N GLY A 226 8.33 9.52 2.91
CA GLY A 226 9.44 9.82 3.81
C GLY A 226 9.89 11.28 3.74
N HIS A 227 10.64 11.70 4.76
CA HIS A 227 11.19 13.04 4.89
C HIS A 227 12.64 13.09 4.40
N ILE A 228 13.11 14.22 3.87
CA ILE A 228 14.51 14.34 3.41
C ILE A 228 15.54 14.13 4.54
N GLN A 229 15.12 14.38 5.79
CA GLN A 229 15.94 14.14 6.99
C GLN A 229 16.02 12.66 7.35
N ASP A 230 15.22 11.80 6.74
CA ASP A 230 15.31 10.36 6.94
C ASP A 230 16.55 9.81 6.23
N ASP A 231 17.28 8.99 6.97
CA ASP A 231 18.50 8.32 6.53
C ASP A 231 18.31 7.56 5.21
N VAL A 232 17.14 6.91 5.04
CA VAL A 232 16.79 6.10 3.89
C VAL A 232 16.60 6.97 2.63
N ILE A 233 15.95 8.13 2.77
CA ILE A 233 15.73 9.10 1.68
C ILE A 233 17.05 9.77 1.31
N THR A 234 17.82 10.27 2.28
CA THR A 234 19.13 10.90 2.02
C THR A 234 20.07 9.93 1.27
N LYS A 235 20.10 8.65 1.67
CA LYS A 235 20.91 7.63 0.98
C LYS A 235 20.39 7.33 -0.43
N ALA A 236 19.08 7.36 -0.65
CA ALA A 236 18.49 7.19 -1.99
C ALA A 236 18.88 8.34 -2.91
N VAL A 237 18.68 9.59 -2.47
CA VAL A 237 19.03 10.81 -3.23
C VAL A 237 20.50 10.81 -3.64
N ARG A 238 21.42 10.60 -2.69
CA ARG A 238 22.86 10.54 -2.99
C ARG A 238 23.22 9.43 -3.98
N CYS A 239 22.61 8.25 -3.84
CA CYS A 239 22.86 7.14 -4.77
C CYS A 239 22.39 7.49 -6.19
N ILE A 240 21.22 8.14 -6.30
CA ILE A 240 20.67 8.58 -7.57
C ILE A 240 21.60 9.63 -8.22
N GLU A 241 22.07 10.63 -7.47
CA GLU A 241 23.00 11.64 -7.99
C GLU A 241 24.35 11.06 -8.40
N ASP A 242 24.98 10.29 -7.52
CA ASP A 242 26.38 9.88 -7.68
C ASP A 242 26.54 8.66 -8.60
N ARG A 243 25.59 7.72 -8.58
CA ARG A 243 25.72 6.43 -9.28
C ARG A 243 24.80 6.29 -10.47
N VAL A 244 23.56 6.77 -10.34
CA VAL A 244 22.56 6.61 -11.41
C VAL A 244 22.74 7.70 -12.47
N ILE A 245 22.58 8.97 -12.09
CA ILE A 245 22.68 10.13 -12.98
C ILE A 245 24.15 10.51 -13.21
N GLN A 246 25.02 10.28 -12.23
CA GLN A 246 26.45 10.60 -12.26
C GLN A 246 26.72 12.11 -12.43
N GLN A 247 25.82 12.91 -11.86
CA GLN A 247 25.91 14.37 -11.83
C GLN A 247 25.61 14.85 -10.40
N PRO A 248 26.62 15.29 -9.63
CA PRO A 248 26.40 15.78 -8.28
C PRO A 248 25.47 17.00 -8.24
N GLY A 249 24.50 17.01 -7.32
CA GLY A 249 23.57 18.13 -7.14
C GLY A 249 22.50 18.26 -8.23
N CYS A 250 22.32 17.25 -9.08
CA CYS A 250 21.29 17.27 -10.13
C CYS A 250 19.87 17.05 -9.60
N LEU A 251 19.69 16.69 -8.32
CA LEU A 251 18.37 16.59 -7.69
C LEU A 251 18.11 17.82 -6.84
N ARG A 252 17.08 18.58 -7.20
CA ARG A 252 16.63 19.72 -6.41
C ARG A 252 15.44 19.32 -5.53
N LEU A 253 15.59 19.53 -4.24
CA LEU A 253 14.50 19.42 -3.27
C LEU A 253 13.50 20.57 -3.46
N LEU A 254 12.24 20.22 -3.71
CA LEU A 254 11.13 21.17 -3.71
C LEU A 254 10.48 21.29 -2.33
N GLY A 255 10.52 20.23 -1.54
CA GLY A 255 10.09 20.23 -0.15
C GLY A 255 10.01 18.82 0.42
N SER A 256 9.97 18.74 1.75
CA SER A 256 9.56 17.58 2.52
C SER A 256 8.55 18.06 3.54
N PHE A 257 7.41 17.39 3.60
CA PHE A 257 6.22 17.93 4.25
C PHE A 257 5.25 16.82 4.68
N PRO A 258 4.29 17.12 5.57
CA PRO A 258 3.26 16.17 5.97
C PRO A 258 2.47 15.66 4.75
N ARG A 259 2.42 14.34 4.60
CA ARG A 259 1.68 13.67 3.53
C ARG A 259 0.19 13.77 3.82
N VAL A 260 -0.59 13.94 2.76
CA VAL A 260 -2.05 13.82 2.80
C VAL A 260 -2.47 12.60 1.99
N ASP A 261 -3.41 11.82 2.53
CA ASP A 261 -4.00 10.73 1.76
C ASP A 261 -5.19 11.25 0.95
N MET A 262 -5.17 10.98 -0.36
CA MET A 262 -6.32 11.23 -1.22
C MET A 262 -7.38 10.14 -1.06
N ARG A 263 -6.98 8.96 -0.58
CA ARG A 263 -7.88 7.86 -0.21
C ARG A 263 -8.48 8.13 1.16
N THR A 264 -9.74 7.72 1.32
CA THR A 264 -10.40 7.76 2.63
C THR A 264 -9.91 6.57 3.45
N LYS A 265 -9.23 6.84 4.57
CA LYS A 265 -8.93 5.83 5.59
C LYS A 265 -10.12 5.70 6.55
N PHE A 266 -10.59 4.48 6.75
CA PHE A 266 -11.68 4.17 7.68
C PHE A 266 -11.13 3.76 9.04
N ILE A 267 -9.96 3.09 9.05
CA ILE A 267 -9.25 2.73 10.27
C ILE A 267 -8.47 3.95 10.76
N LYS A 268 -8.61 4.29 12.05
CA LYS A 268 -7.81 5.33 12.70
C LYS A 268 -6.73 4.72 13.59
N SER A 269 -7.00 3.53 14.12
CA SER A 269 -6.16 2.93 15.15
C SER A 269 -6.16 1.40 15.15
N PHE A 270 -4.98 0.84 15.40
CA PHE A 270 -4.74 -0.59 15.57
C PHE A 270 -4.27 -0.90 16.99
N GLY A 271 -4.70 -2.05 17.49
CA GLY A 271 -4.29 -2.59 18.77
C GLY A 271 -3.71 -3.98 18.63
N PHE A 272 -2.47 -4.21 19.04
CA PHE A 272 -1.83 -5.52 18.96
C PHE A 272 -1.81 -6.20 20.33
N ILE A 273 -2.42 -7.38 20.42
CA ILE A 273 -2.14 -8.33 21.51
C ILE A 273 -0.97 -9.20 21.07
N GLY A 274 0.17 -8.99 21.73
CA GLY A 274 1.46 -9.52 21.34
C GLY A 274 2.47 -8.39 21.14
N THR A 275 3.63 -8.51 21.80
CA THR A 275 4.75 -7.58 21.67
C THR A 275 5.97 -8.27 21.04
N GLY A 276 5.71 -9.29 20.22
CA GLY A 276 6.75 -10.02 19.52
C GLY A 276 7.38 -9.20 18.41
N ALA A 277 8.49 -9.69 17.85
CA ALA A 277 9.18 -9.02 16.76
C ALA A 277 8.28 -8.79 15.53
N MET A 278 7.35 -9.71 15.24
CA MET A 278 6.36 -9.52 14.16
C MET A 278 5.34 -8.43 14.47
N SER A 279 4.88 -8.33 15.71
CA SER A 279 3.94 -7.27 16.13
C SER A 279 4.60 -5.90 16.01
N GLY A 280 5.85 -5.76 16.47
CA GLY A 280 6.64 -4.54 16.30
C GLY A 280 6.91 -4.22 14.82
N TRP A 281 7.17 -5.25 14.01
CA TRP A 281 7.37 -5.11 12.57
C TRP A 281 6.13 -4.55 11.88
N PHE A 282 4.93 -5.10 12.13
CA PHE A 282 3.69 -4.56 11.57
C PHE A 282 3.35 -3.18 12.13
N ALA A 283 3.55 -2.96 13.44
CA ALA A 283 3.27 -1.69 14.08
C ALA A 283 4.05 -0.55 13.42
N ASP A 284 5.36 -0.71 13.23
CA ASP A 284 6.21 0.28 12.57
C ASP A 284 5.72 0.64 11.16
N ARG A 285 5.31 -0.34 10.34
CA ARG A 285 4.78 -0.05 8.99
C ARG A 285 3.41 0.64 9.03
N LEU A 286 2.54 0.26 9.96
CA LEU A 286 1.23 0.89 10.12
C LEU A 286 1.37 2.33 10.65
N GLU A 287 2.30 2.58 11.57
CA GLU A 287 2.63 3.94 12.05
C GLU A 287 3.21 4.81 10.94
N ASN A 288 4.08 4.25 10.09
CA ASN A 288 4.58 4.92 8.89
C ASN A 288 3.51 5.15 7.81
N GLU A 289 2.33 4.52 7.94
CA GLU A 289 1.13 4.85 7.17
C GLU A 289 0.23 5.86 7.88
N GLY A 290 0.63 6.41 9.02
CA GLY A 290 -0.13 7.41 9.78
C GLY A 290 -1.26 6.81 10.62
N TYR A 291 -1.27 5.50 10.86
CA TYR A 291 -2.19 4.88 11.81
C TYR A 291 -1.65 5.00 13.24
N ARG A 292 -2.54 5.22 14.22
CA ARG A 292 -2.17 5.09 15.63
C ARG A 292 -2.08 3.61 15.99
N VAL A 293 -0.93 3.13 16.46
CA VAL A 293 -0.77 1.73 16.89
C VAL A 293 -0.52 1.65 18.38
N LEU A 294 -1.18 0.71 19.06
CA LEU A 294 -0.97 0.39 20.46
C LEU A 294 -0.55 -1.08 20.57
N LEU A 295 0.57 -1.36 21.25
CA LEU A 295 0.99 -2.73 21.55
C LEU A 295 0.77 -3.06 23.02
N THR A 296 0.26 -4.26 23.29
CA THR A 296 0.08 -4.78 24.64
C THR A 296 0.55 -6.23 24.74
N GLY A 297 1.08 -6.60 25.89
CA GLY A 297 1.53 -7.94 26.20
C GLY A 297 1.63 -8.15 27.71
N ARG A 298 2.22 -9.28 28.11
CA ARG A 298 2.34 -9.62 29.54
C ARG A 298 3.12 -8.58 30.34
N SER A 299 4.12 -7.94 29.72
CA SER A 299 5.06 -7.01 30.35
C SER A 299 4.75 -5.51 30.13
N THR A 300 3.68 -5.14 29.43
CA THR A 300 3.36 -3.73 29.12
C THR A 300 2.42 -3.13 30.14
N GLU A 301 2.58 -1.87 30.56
CA GLU A 301 1.62 -1.28 31.52
C GLU A 301 0.18 -1.32 31.01
N LEU A 302 -0.05 -0.87 29.77
CA LEU A 302 -1.34 -0.94 29.09
C LEU A 302 -1.79 -2.40 28.93
N ARG A 303 -2.98 -2.72 29.44
CA ARG A 303 -3.57 -4.06 29.37
C ARG A 303 -4.50 -4.24 28.17
N PRO A 304 -4.71 -5.47 27.66
CA PRO A 304 -5.54 -5.69 26.48
C PRO A 304 -6.98 -5.18 26.60
N ASP A 305 -7.63 -5.38 27.75
CA ASP A 305 -9.01 -4.94 27.99
C ASP A 305 -9.18 -3.41 27.98
N GLU A 306 -8.14 -2.67 28.38
CA GLU A 306 -8.10 -1.21 28.31
C GLU A 306 -7.80 -0.71 26.89
N MET A 307 -6.91 -1.42 26.19
CA MET A 307 -6.49 -1.09 24.83
C MET A 307 -7.63 -1.29 23.81
N ILE A 308 -8.37 -2.39 23.92
CA ILE A 308 -9.44 -2.75 22.97
C ILE A 308 -10.50 -1.65 22.83
N LYS A 309 -10.74 -0.89 23.91
CA LYS A 309 -11.70 0.23 23.94
C LYS A 309 -11.22 1.47 23.17
N GLN A 310 -9.95 1.51 22.77
CA GLN A 310 -9.29 2.67 22.16
C GLN A 310 -8.96 2.48 20.68
N VAL A 311 -9.25 1.32 20.11
CA VAL A 311 -8.81 0.94 18.76
C VAL A 311 -9.98 0.56 17.86
N ASP A 312 -9.83 0.74 16.54
CA ASP A 312 -10.85 0.28 15.58
C ASP A 312 -10.62 -1.19 15.19
N VAL A 313 -9.35 -1.60 15.14
CA VAL A 313 -8.93 -2.95 14.75
C VAL A 313 -8.05 -3.57 15.82
N LEU A 314 -8.46 -4.71 16.35
CA LEU A 314 -7.67 -5.58 17.20
C LEU A 314 -6.92 -6.59 16.35
N VAL A 315 -5.60 -6.68 16.54
CA VAL A 315 -4.72 -7.65 15.92
C VAL A 315 -4.20 -8.61 16.98
N ILE A 316 -4.46 -9.91 16.81
CA ILE A 316 -3.87 -10.94 17.67
C ILE A 316 -2.66 -11.53 16.96
N CYS A 317 -1.47 -11.34 17.55
CA CYS A 317 -0.19 -11.78 17.01
C CYS A 317 0.64 -12.40 18.15
N VAL A 318 0.25 -13.61 18.55
CA VAL A 318 0.82 -14.37 19.66
C VAL A 318 1.31 -15.74 19.18
N PRO A 319 2.07 -16.51 19.99
CA PRO A 319 2.45 -17.87 19.62
C PRO A 319 1.22 -18.73 19.28
N ILE A 320 1.33 -19.65 18.32
CA ILE A 320 0.22 -20.46 17.80
C ILE A 320 -0.51 -21.17 18.95
N SER A 321 0.26 -21.69 19.90
CA SER A 321 -0.25 -22.39 21.09
C SER A 321 -1.08 -21.52 22.05
N ALA A 322 -1.00 -20.19 21.92
CA ALA A 322 -1.73 -19.24 22.75
C ALA A 322 -2.87 -18.52 22.00
N THR A 323 -2.98 -18.68 20.69
CA THR A 323 -3.89 -17.91 19.83
C THR A 323 -5.36 -18.10 20.23
N VAL A 324 -5.85 -19.35 20.29
CA VAL A 324 -7.26 -19.65 20.62
C VAL A 324 -7.63 -19.11 22.01
N ASN A 325 -6.81 -19.37 23.02
CA ASN A 325 -7.07 -18.89 24.39
C ASN A 325 -7.08 -17.35 24.45
N THR A 326 -6.20 -16.69 23.68
CA THR A 326 -6.20 -15.22 23.58
C THR A 326 -7.47 -14.70 22.90
N ILE A 327 -7.95 -15.38 21.86
CA ILE A 327 -9.24 -15.05 21.21
C ILE A 327 -10.38 -15.18 22.20
N GLU A 328 -10.52 -16.35 22.84
CA GLU A 328 -11.59 -16.63 23.81
C GLU A 328 -11.60 -15.62 24.97
N GLN A 329 -10.41 -15.20 25.42
CA GLN A 329 -10.29 -14.26 26.51
C GLN A 329 -10.65 -12.81 26.12
N TYR A 330 -10.19 -12.33 24.95
CA TYR A 330 -10.21 -10.89 24.65
C TYR A 330 -11.12 -10.50 23.48
N ALA A 331 -11.38 -11.38 22.52
CA ALA A 331 -12.27 -11.07 21.41
C ALA A 331 -13.73 -10.77 21.83
N PRO A 332 -14.30 -11.36 22.91
CA PRO A 332 -15.62 -10.95 23.41
C PRO A 332 -15.74 -9.48 23.83
N LEU A 333 -14.62 -8.80 24.06
CA LEU A 333 -14.59 -7.40 24.47
C LEU A 333 -14.75 -6.42 23.29
N LEU A 334 -14.72 -6.92 22.06
CA LEU A 334 -14.95 -6.12 20.85
C LEU A 334 -16.43 -5.74 20.73
N ALA A 335 -16.67 -4.48 20.41
CA ALA A 335 -17.98 -3.94 20.11
C ALA A 335 -18.28 -3.96 18.61
N ASP A 336 -19.56 -3.90 18.26
CA ASP A 336 -20.00 -3.76 16.87
C ASP A 336 -19.35 -2.55 16.19
N GLY A 337 -18.90 -2.74 14.95
CA GLY A 337 -18.17 -1.74 14.19
C GLY A 337 -16.66 -1.72 14.46
N GLN A 338 -16.11 -2.65 15.25
CA GLN A 338 -14.67 -2.95 15.32
C GLN A 338 -14.30 -4.17 14.46
N ALA A 339 -13.01 -4.42 14.25
CA ALA A 339 -12.52 -5.61 13.55
C ALA A 339 -11.51 -6.42 14.38
N LEU A 340 -11.49 -7.72 14.13
CA LEU A 340 -10.49 -8.67 14.61
C LEU A 340 -9.70 -9.23 13.43
N VAL A 341 -8.40 -8.91 13.39
CA VAL A 341 -7.44 -9.48 12.45
C VAL A 341 -6.54 -10.48 13.18
N LEU A 342 -6.51 -11.71 12.70
CA LEU A 342 -5.74 -12.80 13.29
C LEU A 342 -4.45 -12.97 12.49
N LEU A 343 -3.31 -12.62 13.06
CA LEU A 343 -1.98 -12.92 12.49
C LEU A 343 -1.52 -14.27 13.01
N ALA A 344 -1.97 -15.34 12.37
CA ALA A 344 -1.82 -16.71 12.84
C ALA A 344 -1.45 -17.69 11.72
N GLY A 345 -0.76 -18.77 12.09
CA GLY A 345 -0.32 -19.83 11.17
C GLY A 345 -1.24 -21.05 11.09
N GLU A 346 -2.37 -21.05 11.81
CA GLU A 346 -3.41 -22.08 11.81
C GLU A 346 -4.76 -21.37 11.66
N ALA A 347 -5.58 -21.78 10.71
CA ALA A 347 -6.76 -21.03 10.27
C ALA A 347 -8.08 -21.62 10.77
N GLU A 348 -8.30 -22.93 10.66
CA GLU A 348 -9.59 -23.57 10.95
C GLU A 348 -10.08 -23.22 12.37
N THR A 349 -9.38 -23.74 13.38
CA THR A 349 -9.72 -23.56 14.80
C THR A 349 -9.71 -22.08 15.19
N THR A 350 -8.78 -21.30 14.64
CA THR A 350 -8.56 -19.89 14.96
C THR A 350 -9.73 -19.02 14.50
N VAL A 351 -10.18 -19.19 13.25
CA VAL A 351 -11.32 -18.46 12.68
C VAL A 351 -12.62 -18.91 13.33
N GLU A 352 -12.81 -20.22 13.53
CA GLU A 352 -14.01 -20.75 14.20
C GLU A 352 -14.16 -20.16 15.61
N SER A 353 -13.09 -20.18 16.41
CA SER A 353 -13.08 -19.63 17.77
C SER A 353 -13.43 -18.13 17.76
N ALA A 354 -12.86 -17.37 16.82
CA ALA A 354 -13.13 -15.94 16.70
C ALA A 354 -14.59 -15.65 16.35
N LEU A 355 -15.18 -16.40 15.42
CA LEU A 355 -16.57 -16.23 15.01
C LEU A 355 -17.55 -16.64 16.13
N ALA A 356 -17.20 -17.65 16.93
CA ALA A 356 -18.03 -18.14 18.03
C ALA A 356 -18.16 -17.13 19.19
N VAL A 357 -17.11 -16.35 19.46
CA VAL A 357 -17.04 -15.50 20.66
C VAL A 357 -17.25 -14.01 20.41
N THR A 358 -17.32 -13.58 19.14
CA THR A 358 -17.54 -12.17 18.75
C THR A 358 -18.97 -11.94 18.24
N SER A 359 -19.55 -10.76 18.50
CA SER A 359 -20.87 -10.36 18.00
C SER A 359 -20.90 -10.25 16.47
N SER A 360 -22.06 -10.39 15.84
CA SER A 360 -22.20 -10.32 14.37
C SER A 360 -21.77 -9.00 13.74
N GLY A 361 -21.71 -7.90 14.50
CA GLY A 361 -21.25 -6.60 14.04
C GLY A 361 -19.73 -6.39 14.07
N VAL A 362 -18.95 -7.36 14.57
CA VAL A 362 -17.47 -7.32 14.52
C VAL A 362 -16.98 -7.91 13.20
N GLU A 363 -16.05 -7.26 12.52
CA GLU A 363 -15.42 -7.85 11.34
C GLU A 363 -14.36 -8.88 11.74
N VAL A 364 -14.21 -9.98 10.99
CA VAL A 364 -13.21 -11.02 11.29
C VAL A 364 -12.47 -11.42 10.02
N MET A 365 -11.14 -11.48 10.09
CA MET A 365 -10.27 -11.96 9.02
C MET A 365 -9.01 -12.59 9.62
N LEU A 366 -8.48 -13.62 8.96
CA LEU A 366 -7.16 -14.15 9.28
C LEU A 366 -6.17 -13.84 8.15
N VAL A 367 -4.95 -13.51 8.54
CA VAL A 367 -3.83 -13.28 7.65
C VAL A 367 -2.64 -14.09 8.15
N HIS A 368 -2.09 -14.94 7.29
CA HIS A 368 -0.83 -15.63 7.52
C HIS A 368 0.26 -15.01 6.64
N ASN A 369 1.13 -14.20 7.23
CA ASN A 369 2.30 -13.66 6.56
C ASN A 369 3.40 -14.73 6.46
N LEU A 370 3.81 -15.11 5.25
CA LEU A 370 4.85 -16.13 5.03
C LEU A 370 6.27 -15.52 5.02
N TRP A 371 6.54 -14.64 5.98
CA TRP A 371 7.84 -14.02 6.20
C TRP A 371 8.09 -13.74 7.68
N GLY A 372 9.36 -13.78 8.07
CA GLY A 372 9.81 -13.43 9.42
C GLY A 372 10.11 -11.93 9.61
N PRO A 373 10.38 -11.51 10.85
CA PRO A 373 10.54 -10.09 11.20
C PRO A 373 11.83 -9.46 10.65
N GLN A 374 12.75 -10.26 10.10
CA GLN A 374 13.96 -9.79 9.41
C GLN A 374 13.67 -9.29 7.99
N ALA A 375 12.45 -9.48 7.50
CA ALA A 375 11.97 -8.96 6.24
C ALA A 375 12.13 -7.43 6.16
N ALA A 376 12.88 -6.92 5.17
CA ALA A 376 12.91 -5.48 4.93
C ALA A 376 11.55 -4.95 4.44
N VAL A 377 10.98 -5.59 3.41
CA VAL A 377 9.71 -5.19 2.75
C VAL A 377 8.75 -6.38 2.61
N MET A 378 7.47 -6.15 2.31
CA MET A 378 6.52 -7.21 1.92
C MET A 378 6.61 -7.58 0.44
N LYS A 379 7.29 -6.76 -0.36
CA LYS A 379 7.42 -6.96 -1.80
C LYS A 379 7.87 -8.38 -2.15
N ASP A 380 7.12 -9.02 -3.05
CA ASP A 380 7.36 -10.38 -3.57
C ASP A 380 7.30 -11.46 -2.46
N LYS A 381 6.50 -11.22 -1.41
CA LYS A 381 6.27 -12.16 -0.30
C LYS A 381 4.82 -12.53 -0.21
N ASN A 382 4.61 -13.82 0.03
CA ASN A 382 3.28 -14.38 0.09
C ASN A 382 2.58 -14.04 1.41
N ALA A 383 1.37 -13.52 1.32
CA ALA A 383 0.42 -13.43 2.42
C ALA A 383 -0.81 -14.27 2.07
N ILE A 384 -1.21 -15.18 2.95
CA ILE A 384 -2.46 -15.91 2.78
C ILE A 384 -3.55 -15.22 3.59
N VAL A 385 -4.66 -14.89 2.94
CA VAL A 385 -5.80 -14.21 3.55
C VAL A 385 -6.98 -15.16 3.56
N VAL A 386 -7.53 -15.41 4.74
CA VAL A 386 -8.75 -16.16 4.94
C VAL A 386 -9.85 -15.18 5.33
N ARG A 387 -10.66 -14.81 4.33
CA ARG A 387 -11.84 -13.96 4.52
C ARG A 387 -12.99 -14.78 5.09
N THR A 388 -13.76 -14.14 5.96
CA THR A 388 -15.01 -14.69 6.49
C THR A 388 -16.21 -13.95 5.88
N PRO A 389 -17.45 -14.45 6.01
CA PRO A 389 -18.64 -13.69 5.64
C PRO A 389 -18.78 -12.35 6.39
N ARG A 390 -18.03 -12.17 7.49
CA ARG A 390 -17.95 -10.95 8.29
C ARG A 390 -16.74 -10.08 7.97
N SER A 391 -15.94 -10.39 6.95
CA SER A 391 -14.85 -9.51 6.51
C SER A 391 -15.42 -8.30 5.77
N GLY A 392 -15.38 -7.12 6.41
CA GLY A 392 -15.95 -5.89 5.87
C GLY A 392 -14.90 -4.87 5.44
N ARG A 393 -15.16 -3.60 5.72
CA ARG A 393 -14.34 -2.47 5.26
C ARG A 393 -12.99 -2.38 5.96
N PHE A 394 -12.92 -2.72 7.24
CA PHE A 394 -11.67 -2.67 8.01
C PHE A 394 -10.75 -3.81 7.59
N CYS A 395 -11.31 -5.01 7.39
CA CYS A 395 -10.56 -6.12 6.82
C CYS A 395 -10.02 -5.80 5.42
N ALA A 396 -10.86 -5.21 4.56
CA ALA A 396 -10.45 -4.80 3.21
C ALA A 396 -9.35 -3.70 3.22
N GLU A 397 -9.42 -2.73 4.14
CA GLU A 397 -8.38 -1.71 4.28
C GLU A 397 -7.05 -2.31 4.78
N PHE A 398 -7.09 -3.26 5.73
CA PHE A 398 -5.87 -3.96 6.16
C PHE A 398 -5.25 -4.82 5.04
N GLU A 399 -6.07 -5.50 4.25
CA GLU A 399 -5.59 -6.24 3.08
C GLU A 399 -5.00 -5.30 2.01
N ALA A 400 -5.62 -4.15 1.76
CA ALA A 400 -5.10 -3.12 0.86
C ALA A 400 -3.75 -2.56 1.35
N PHE A 401 -3.53 -2.50 2.67
CA PHE A 401 -2.22 -2.19 3.24
C PHE A 401 -1.17 -3.25 2.88
N LEU A 402 -1.47 -4.54 3.01
CA LEU A 402 -0.55 -5.62 2.59
C LEU A 402 -0.21 -5.51 1.11
N TYR A 403 -1.22 -5.31 0.26
CA TYR A 403 -1.07 -5.17 -1.18
C TYR A 403 -0.20 -3.95 -1.53
N LYS A 404 -0.46 -2.80 -0.88
CA LYS A 404 0.31 -1.57 -1.07
C LYS A 404 1.81 -1.80 -0.84
N HIS A 405 2.18 -2.57 0.19
CA HIS A 405 3.57 -2.87 0.49
C HIS A 405 4.18 -4.00 -0.36
N GLY A 406 3.42 -4.50 -1.34
CA GLY A 406 3.88 -5.45 -2.36
C GLY A 406 3.73 -6.92 -1.97
N ALA A 407 2.92 -7.25 -0.97
CA ALA A 407 2.63 -8.66 -0.67
C ALA A 407 1.86 -9.31 -1.82
N ASP A 408 2.22 -10.54 -2.17
CA ASP A 408 1.45 -11.40 -3.06
C ASP A 408 0.34 -12.07 -2.23
N ILE A 409 -0.90 -11.64 -2.47
CA ILE A 409 -2.06 -12.05 -1.65
C ILE A 409 -2.75 -13.24 -2.29
N TYR A 410 -2.84 -14.32 -1.52
CA TYR A 410 -3.57 -15.53 -1.88
C TYR A 410 -4.79 -15.69 -0.97
N HIS A 411 -5.94 -16.00 -1.57
CA HIS A 411 -7.18 -16.21 -0.84
C HIS A 411 -7.49 -17.70 -0.73
N ASP A 412 -7.65 -18.19 0.51
CA ASP A 412 -7.93 -19.59 0.81
C ASP A 412 -9.12 -19.75 1.76
N SER A 413 -9.74 -20.93 1.74
CA SER A 413 -10.59 -21.37 2.85
C SER A 413 -9.71 -21.78 4.04
N PRO A 414 -10.24 -21.81 5.27
CA PRO A 414 -9.48 -22.26 6.44
C PRO A 414 -8.84 -23.64 6.23
N GLU A 415 -9.61 -24.60 5.68
CA GLU A 415 -9.17 -25.99 5.48
C GLU A 415 -8.09 -26.10 4.41
N LYS A 416 -8.24 -25.34 3.31
CA LYS A 416 -7.24 -25.29 2.25
C LYS A 416 -5.94 -24.69 2.76
N HIS A 417 -6.01 -23.61 3.54
CA HIS A 417 -4.84 -23.00 4.17
C HIS A 417 -4.09 -24.01 5.05
N ASP A 418 -4.78 -24.66 5.98
CA ASP A 418 -4.14 -25.58 6.94
C ASP A 418 -3.56 -26.83 6.26
N LEU A 419 -4.24 -27.35 5.23
CA LEU A 419 -3.71 -28.43 4.39
C LEU A 419 -2.41 -28.01 3.69
N LEU A 420 -2.38 -26.83 3.07
CA LEU A 420 -1.20 -26.33 2.35
C LEU A 420 -0.06 -25.95 3.30
N MET A 421 -0.33 -25.51 4.52
CA MET A 421 0.70 -25.30 5.54
C MET A 421 1.34 -26.62 6.00
N GLY A 422 0.60 -27.73 5.90
CA GLY A 422 1.14 -29.08 6.01
C GLY A 422 2.33 -29.32 5.06
N ILE A 423 2.16 -28.95 3.78
CA ILE A 423 3.19 -29.09 2.74
C ILE A 423 4.26 -27.99 2.83
N GLY A 424 3.86 -26.73 3.03
CA GLY A 424 4.74 -25.57 2.91
C GLY A 424 5.60 -25.29 4.14
N GLN A 425 5.18 -25.72 5.33
CA GLN A 425 5.86 -25.39 6.59
C GLN A 425 6.12 -26.62 7.46
N LYS A 426 5.07 -27.40 7.75
CA LYS A 426 5.15 -28.49 8.73
C LYS A 426 6.08 -29.62 8.28
N LEU A 427 5.83 -30.18 7.10
CA LEU A 427 6.62 -31.28 6.57
C LEU A 427 8.10 -30.91 6.36
N PRO A 428 8.45 -29.77 5.71
CA PRO A 428 9.84 -29.33 5.57
C PRO A 428 10.57 -29.15 6.90
N THR A 429 9.86 -28.67 7.93
CA THR A 429 10.42 -28.51 9.29
C THR A 429 10.73 -29.88 9.91
N ILE A 430 9.80 -30.83 9.82
CA ILE A 430 10.00 -32.18 10.37
C ILE A 430 11.16 -32.89 9.66
N ILE A 431 11.22 -32.81 8.33
CA ILE A 431 12.32 -33.36 7.54
C ILE A 431 13.66 -32.73 7.98
N SER A 432 13.69 -31.41 8.15
CA SER A 432 14.90 -30.70 8.60
C SER A 432 15.40 -31.20 9.95
N VAL A 433 14.51 -31.32 10.94
CA VAL A 433 14.86 -31.80 12.29
C VAL A 433 15.30 -33.27 12.25
N ALA A 434 14.57 -34.12 11.53
CA ALA A 434 14.90 -35.54 11.38
C ALA A 434 16.24 -35.75 10.65
N LEU A 435 16.55 -34.91 9.65
CA LEU A 435 17.82 -34.93 8.95
C LEU A 435 18.98 -34.57 9.89
N ALA A 436 18.84 -33.50 10.68
CA ALA A 436 19.84 -33.12 11.67
C ALA A 436 20.10 -34.24 12.70
N MET A 437 19.03 -34.87 13.19
CA MET A 437 19.14 -36.04 14.08
C MET A 437 19.86 -37.20 13.41
N THR A 438 19.61 -37.45 12.13
CA THR A 438 20.25 -38.55 11.38
C THR A 438 21.74 -38.31 11.20
N LEU A 439 22.16 -37.07 10.95
CA LEU A 439 23.58 -36.69 10.85
C LEU A 439 24.29 -36.94 12.19
N ASP A 440 23.69 -36.49 13.30
CA ASP A 440 24.23 -36.70 14.65
C ASP A 440 24.34 -38.19 15.00
N MET A 441 23.28 -38.97 14.73
CA MET A 441 23.25 -40.41 14.99
C MET A 441 24.35 -41.20 14.25
N ASN A 442 24.79 -40.71 13.09
CA ASN A 442 25.81 -41.36 12.27
C ASN A 442 27.19 -40.69 12.38
N GLY A 443 27.35 -39.69 13.25
CA GLY A 443 28.61 -38.96 13.44
C GLY A 443 29.08 -38.21 12.20
N ILE A 444 28.15 -37.80 11.31
CA ILE A 444 28.47 -37.07 10.08
C ILE A 444 28.71 -35.60 10.43
N THR A 445 29.89 -35.10 10.09
CA THR A 445 30.28 -33.72 10.38
C THR A 445 29.94 -32.76 9.24
N ALA A 446 30.01 -31.46 9.51
CA ALA A 446 29.86 -30.44 8.47
C ALA A 446 30.96 -30.52 7.39
N GLU A 447 32.16 -30.96 7.76
CA GLU A 447 33.27 -31.17 6.82
C GLU A 447 32.97 -32.34 5.87
N ASP A 448 32.39 -33.43 6.39
CA ASP A 448 32.01 -34.59 5.58
C ASP A 448 30.96 -34.20 4.52
N ILE A 449 29.97 -33.39 4.89
CA ILE A 449 28.93 -32.89 3.98
C ILE A 449 29.55 -32.03 2.87
N ALA A 450 30.44 -31.10 3.25
CA ALA A 450 31.09 -30.20 2.28
C ALA A 450 31.93 -30.97 1.25
N GLY A 451 32.57 -32.06 1.64
CA GLY A 451 33.42 -32.87 0.76
C GLY A 451 32.69 -33.90 -0.12
N HIS A 452 31.44 -34.26 0.20
CA HIS A 452 30.76 -35.42 -0.41
C HIS A 452 29.37 -35.13 -1.01
N CYS A 453 28.87 -33.90 -0.94
CA CYS A 453 27.58 -33.52 -1.53
C CYS A 453 27.72 -32.85 -2.90
N THR A 454 26.83 -33.22 -3.84
CA THR A 454 26.60 -32.41 -5.05
C THR A 454 25.85 -31.12 -4.68
N LEU A 455 25.85 -30.12 -5.57
CA LEU A 455 25.08 -28.88 -5.38
C LEU A 455 23.59 -29.17 -5.09
N THR A 456 23.00 -30.12 -5.81
CA THR A 456 21.61 -30.53 -5.58
C THR A 456 21.42 -31.22 -4.23
N SER A 457 22.39 -32.03 -3.79
CA SER A 457 22.35 -32.69 -2.47
C SER A 457 22.46 -31.70 -1.30
N LEU A 458 22.96 -30.47 -1.52
CA LEU A 458 23.05 -29.44 -0.49
C LEU A 458 21.72 -28.76 -0.18
N TYR A 459 20.72 -28.81 -1.07
CA TYR A 459 19.43 -28.14 -0.85
C TYR A 459 18.75 -28.52 0.48
N PRO A 460 18.58 -29.82 0.82
CA PRO A 460 18.00 -30.20 2.11
C PRO A 460 18.88 -29.78 3.30
N ILE A 461 20.21 -29.74 3.14
CA ILE A 461 21.14 -29.28 4.19
C ILE A 461 20.98 -27.77 4.44
N LEU A 462 20.85 -26.97 3.38
CA LEU A 462 20.62 -25.54 3.48
C LEU A 462 19.27 -25.23 4.14
N ALA A 463 18.22 -25.98 3.77
CA ALA A 463 16.91 -25.88 4.41
C ALA A 463 16.99 -26.22 5.91
N MET A 464 17.67 -27.32 6.26
CA MET A 464 17.93 -27.73 7.64
C MET A 464 18.66 -26.63 8.42
N ALA A 465 19.76 -26.11 7.88
CA ALA A 465 20.52 -25.04 8.53
C ALA A 465 19.66 -23.80 8.81
N ARG A 466 18.75 -23.42 7.90
CA ARG A 466 17.83 -22.30 8.10
C ARG A 466 16.84 -22.53 9.24
N VAL A 467 16.33 -23.75 9.40
CA VAL A 467 15.43 -24.09 10.52
C VAL A 467 16.19 -24.02 11.85
N HIS A 468 17.38 -24.61 11.91
CA HIS A 468 18.19 -24.66 13.14
C HIS A 468 18.86 -23.33 13.51
N ALA A 469 19.03 -22.39 12.57
CA ALA A 469 19.56 -21.05 12.82
C ALA A 469 18.52 -20.06 13.38
N GLN A 470 17.25 -20.47 13.49
CA GLN A 470 16.14 -19.61 13.89
C GLN A 470 15.56 -20.03 15.26
N ASN A 471 14.48 -19.38 15.70
CA ASN A 471 13.86 -19.66 16.99
C ASN A 471 13.21 -21.06 17.01
N ALA A 472 13.80 -21.98 17.77
CA ALA A 472 13.31 -23.35 17.91
C ALA A 472 11.85 -23.44 18.39
N ARG A 473 11.38 -22.50 19.22
CA ARG A 473 9.99 -22.49 19.70
C ARG A 473 8.99 -22.33 18.57
N THR A 474 9.28 -21.45 17.60
CA THR A 474 8.39 -21.22 16.45
C THR A 474 8.21 -22.48 15.63
N TYR A 475 9.31 -23.17 15.31
CA TYR A 475 9.27 -24.42 14.57
C TYR A 475 8.63 -25.57 15.36
N ALA A 476 8.84 -25.62 16.67
CA ALA A 476 8.15 -26.57 17.54
C ALA A 476 6.62 -26.37 17.51
N GLU A 477 6.15 -25.12 17.50
CA GLU A 477 4.72 -24.81 17.39
C GLU A 477 4.15 -25.19 16.02
N ILE A 478 4.87 -24.89 14.93
CA ILE A 478 4.49 -25.31 13.56
C ILE A 478 4.35 -26.83 13.48
N MET A 479 5.29 -27.59 14.06
CA MET A 479 5.22 -29.05 14.07
C MET A 479 4.06 -29.57 14.94
N ALA A 480 3.73 -28.86 16.02
CA ALA A 480 2.70 -29.24 16.97
C ALA A 480 1.26 -28.87 16.54
N THR A 481 1.08 -28.17 15.42
CA THR A 481 -0.26 -27.80 14.93
C THR A 481 -1.18 -29.01 14.76
N SER A 482 -2.48 -28.79 14.97
CA SER A 482 -3.52 -29.78 14.74
C SER A 482 -4.04 -29.75 13.28
N GLY A 483 -5.13 -30.45 13.01
CA GLY A 483 -5.87 -30.37 11.74
C GLY A 483 -5.29 -31.17 10.58
N GLU A 484 -5.75 -30.83 9.37
CA GLU A 484 -5.40 -31.51 8.11
C GLU A 484 -3.90 -31.46 7.80
N SER A 485 -3.17 -30.48 8.35
CA SER A 485 -1.70 -30.40 8.25
C SER A 485 -1.01 -31.68 8.74
N ARG A 486 -1.59 -32.37 9.73
CA ARG A 486 -1.07 -33.63 10.28
C ARG A 486 -1.10 -34.73 9.22
N LYS A 487 -2.19 -34.82 8.45
CA LYS A 487 -2.39 -35.86 7.43
C LYS A 487 -1.22 -35.89 6.44
N ILE A 488 -0.81 -34.73 5.94
CA ILE A 488 0.31 -34.58 5.01
C ILE A 488 1.60 -35.24 5.52
N VAL A 489 1.92 -35.06 6.81
CA VAL A 489 3.14 -35.61 7.41
C VAL A 489 3.05 -37.14 7.54
N HIS A 490 1.89 -37.66 7.93
CA HIS A 490 1.67 -39.11 8.04
C HIS A 490 1.69 -39.76 6.65
N ASP A 491 0.98 -39.20 5.68
CA ASP A 491 0.97 -39.66 4.29
C ASP A 491 2.39 -39.64 3.70
N PHE A 492 3.17 -38.60 3.97
CA PHE A 492 4.58 -38.56 3.58
C PHE A 492 5.40 -39.67 4.24
N SER A 493 5.23 -39.90 5.54
CA SER A 493 5.94 -40.96 6.27
C SER A 493 5.61 -42.35 5.71
N GLU A 494 4.35 -42.63 5.42
CA GLU A 494 3.92 -43.88 4.80
C GLU A 494 4.54 -44.06 3.40
N ASN A 495 4.53 -42.99 2.60
CA ASN A 495 5.16 -43.00 1.28
C ASN A 495 6.68 -43.17 1.35
N LEU A 496 7.34 -42.54 2.32
CA LEU A 496 8.79 -42.68 2.54
C LEU A 496 9.14 -44.13 2.88
N LEU A 497 8.42 -44.76 3.83
CA LEU A 497 8.62 -46.17 4.18
C LEU A 497 8.36 -47.10 2.99
N LYS A 498 7.35 -46.80 2.18
CA LYS A 498 7.06 -47.55 0.95
C LYS A 498 8.20 -47.43 -0.07
N VAL A 499 8.78 -46.24 -0.26
CA VAL A 499 9.93 -46.03 -1.16
C VAL A 499 11.17 -46.76 -0.63
N ILE A 500 11.45 -46.67 0.67
CA ILE A 500 12.56 -47.38 1.33
C ILE A 500 12.42 -48.89 1.12
N GLY A 501 11.25 -49.47 1.42
CA GLY A 501 11.04 -50.91 1.25
C GLY A 501 11.24 -51.40 -0.19
N LYS A 502 10.87 -50.59 -1.18
CA LYS A 502 11.14 -50.88 -2.60
C LYS A 502 12.61 -50.75 -2.97
N ALA A 503 13.31 -49.77 -2.40
CA ALA A 503 14.73 -49.57 -2.60
C ALA A 503 15.55 -50.71 -1.98
N ASP A 504 15.23 -51.13 -0.75
CA ASP A 504 15.87 -52.25 -0.05
C ASP A 504 15.65 -53.57 -0.78
N ALA A 505 14.48 -53.75 -1.42
CA ALA A 505 14.17 -54.89 -2.28
C ALA A 505 14.76 -54.78 -3.70
N ALA A 506 15.49 -53.70 -4.01
CA ALA A 506 16.08 -53.40 -5.32
C ALA A 506 15.05 -53.48 -6.49
N GLU A 507 13.81 -53.07 -6.25
CA GLU A 507 12.72 -53.10 -7.26
C GLU A 507 12.85 -51.96 -8.29
N ILE A 508 13.96 -51.89 -9.03
CA ILE A 508 14.32 -50.76 -9.91
C ILE A 508 13.20 -50.40 -10.89
N LYS A 509 12.56 -51.39 -11.53
CA LYS A 509 11.45 -51.14 -12.48
C LYS A 509 10.25 -50.47 -11.80
N ASN A 510 9.91 -50.90 -10.59
CA ASN A 510 8.79 -50.34 -9.84
C ASN A 510 9.12 -48.94 -9.31
N LEU A 511 10.38 -48.69 -8.94
CA LEU A 511 10.85 -47.36 -8.55
C LEU A 511 10.81 -46.39 -9.73
N ALA A 512 11.28 -46.80 -10.91
CA ALA A 512 11.20 -45.97 -12.13
C ALA A 512 9.75 -45.63 -12.48
N GLN A 513 8.87 -46.64 -12.50
CA GLN A 513 7.44 -46.42 -12.74
C GLN A 513 6.81 -45.47 -11.71
N LEU A 514 7.20 -45.57 -10.44
CA LEU A 514 6.71 -44.68 -9.38
C LEU A 514 7.15 -43.23 -9.62
N ILE A 515 8.40 -43.01 -10.06
CA ILE A 515 8.91 -41.68 -10.42
C ILE A 515 8.12 -41.10 -11.59
N ASP A 516 7.92 -41.89 -12.65
CA ASP A 516 7.20 -41.45 -13.86
C ASP A 516 5.73 -41.11 -13.53
N CYS A 517 5.03 -41.97 -12.80
CA CYS A 517 3.63 -41.73 -12.41
C CYS A 517 3.48 -40.54 -11.46
N ASN A 518 4.48 -40.25 -10.61
CA ASN A 518 4.43 -39.09 -9.72
C ASN A 518 4.50 -37.76 -10.48
N VAL A 519 4.89 -37.74 -11.75
CA VAL A 519 4.89 -36.52 -12.56
C VAL A 519 3.50 -36.25 -13.16
N GLU A 520 2.64 -37.26 -13.32
CA GLU A 520 1.35 -37.13 -14.02
C GLU A 520 0.38 -36.11 -13.39
N HIS A 521 0.50 -35.84 -12.09
CA HIS A 521 -0.34 -34.86 -11.39
C HIS A 521 0.29 -33.45 -11.31
N LEU A 522 1.52 -33.29 -11.82
CA LEU A 522 2.22 -32.03 -11.95
C LEU A 522 2.20 -31.61 -13.42
N THR A 523 2.02 -30.31 -13.71
CA THR A 523 2.07 -29.85 -15.09
C THR A 523 3.51 -29.81 -15.60
N ASP A 524 3.74 -30.11 -16.88
CA ASP A 524 5.06 -29.98 -17.51
C ASP A 524 5.63 -28.57 -17.34
N GLU A 525 4.76 -27.56 -17.45
CA GLU A 525 5.10 -26.14 -17.23
C GLU A 525 5.62 -25.90 -15.80
N PHE A 526 4.97 -26.49 -14.78
CA PHE A 526 5.42 -26.38 -13.40
C PHE A 526 6.81 -27.00 -13.23
N ILE A 527 7.03 -28.20 -13.75
CA ILE A 527 8.32 -28.89 -13.62
C ILE A 527 9.42 -28.10 -14.32
N GLN A 528 9.19 -27.64 -15.55
CA GLN A 528 10.18 -26.86 -16.30
C GLN A 528 10.55 -25.58 -15.56
N ALA A 529 9.56 -24.83 -15.05
CA ALA A 529 9.79 -23.61 -14.28
C ALA A 529 10.61 -23.87 -13.00
N ARG A 530 10.33 -24.96 -12.27
CA ARG A 530 11.11 -25.32 -11.06
C ARG A 530 12.53 -25.78 -11.39
N MET A 531 12.72 -26.44 -12.53
CA MET A 531 14.06 -26.80 -12.99
C MET A 531 14.91 -25.59 -13.38
N GLU A 532 14.32 -24.56 -13.99
CA GLU A 532 15.02 -23.30 -14.26
C GLU A 532 15.45 -22.60 -12.97
N GLN A 533 14.58 -22.58 -11.95
CA GLN A 533 14.92 -22.03 -10.63
C GLN A 533 16.05 -22.81 -9.95
N ALA A 534 16.00 -24.15 -9.97
CA ALA A 534 17.07 -24.98 -9.41
C ALA A 534 18.42 -24.69 -10.09
N LYS A 535 18.45 -24.58 -11.42
CA LYS A 535 19.68 -24.22 -12.15
C LYS A 535 20.22 -22.86 -11.76
N ALA A 536 19.35 -21.86 -11.56
CA ALA A 536 19.77 -20.54 -11.09
C ALA A 536 20.40 -20.60 -9.69
N VAL A 537 19.83 -21.42 -8.78
CA VAL A 537 20.41 -21.65 -7.45
C VAL A 537 21.77 -22.34 -7.57
N ASP A 538 21.90 -23.36 -8.42
CA ASP A 538 23.17 -24.07 -8.65
C ASP A 538 24.26 -23.14 -9.19
N GLU A 539 23.92 -22.26 -10.13
CA GLU A 539 24.87 -21.26 -10.65
C GLU A 539 25.38 -20.29 -9.59
N VAL A 540 24.54 -19.92 -8.63
CA VAL A 540 24.92 -19.04 -7.52
C VAL A 540 25.77 -19.80 -6.51
N LEU A 541 25.32 -20.98 -6.08
CA LEU A 541 26.04 -21.81 -5.11
C LEU A 541 27.41 -22.23 -5.64
N GLY A 542 27.49 -22.62 -6.92
CA GLY A 542 28.75 -23.00 -7.57
C GLY A 542 29.76 -21.85 -7.74
N ARG A 543 29.36 -20.59 -7.52
CA ARG A 543 30.29 -19.45 -7.44
C ARG A 543 30.77 -19.17 -6.01
N MET A 544 30.09 -19.72 -5.00
CA MET A 544 30.37 -19.49 -3.58
C MET A 544 31.22 -20.60 -2.93
N ILE A 545 31.17 -21.80 -3.51
CA ILE A 545 32.01 -22.97 -3.20
C ILE A 545 33.20 -22.95 -4.15
#